data_AF-A0AA50DBM5-F1
#
_entry.id   AF-A0AA50DBM5-F1
#
_cell.length_a   1.000
_cell.length_b   1.000
_cell.length_c   1.000
_cell.angle_alpha   90.00
_cell.angle_beta   90.00
_cell.angle_gamma   90.00
#
_symmetry.space_group_name_H-M   'P 1'
#
loop_
_entity.id
_entity.type
_entity.pdbx_description
1 polymer ?
#
loop_
_entity_poly.entity_id
_entity_poly.type
_entity_poly.pdbx_seq_one_letter_code
_entity_poly.pdbx_strand_id
1 'polypeptide(L)'
;MSVAPQQQVVAVYGGGGTFEADGLSQAFGGAAIFRNDATGAIFAGVWGARNASRFRREIREHMDVVLRREVPDARLVLWSAEGERPLQRRDGEG
;
A
#
# COMPACT_ATOMS: atom_id res chain seq x y z
N MET A 1 4.74 2.52 10.91
CA MET A 1 3.99 2.22 9.67
C MET A 1 2.63 1.66 10.02
N SER A 2 1.72 1.56 9.06
CA SER A 2 0.46 0.82 9.21
C SER A 2 0.11 0.16 7.87
N VAL A 3 -0.41 -1.07 7.91
CA VAL A 3 -0.81 -1.85 6.72
C VAL A 3 -2.20 -2.45 6.90
N ALA A 4 -2.88 -2.70 5.78
CA ALA A 4 -4.16 -3.39 5.70
C ALA A 4 -4.19 -4.29 4.44
N PRO A 5 -5.09 -5.29 4.37
CA PRO A 5 -5.32 -6.07 3.16
C PRO A 5 -5.54 -5.17 1.92
N GLN A 6 -4.90 -5.48 0.80
CA GLN A 6 -4.94 -4.65 -0.41
C GLN A 6 -6.36 -4.37 -0.88
N GLN A 7 -7.24 -5.37 -0.88
CA GLN A 7 -8.64 -5.23 -1.30
C GLN A 7 -9.42 -4.20 -0.46
N GLN A 8 -9.12 -4.13 0.83
CA GLN A 8 -9.72 -3.14 1.74
C GLN A 8 -9.17 -1.74 1.45
N VAL A 9 -7.86 -1.63 1.23
CA VAL A 9 -7.25 -0.35 0.84
C VAL A 9 -7.84 0.17 -0.47
N VAL A 10 -7.99 -0.68 -1.49
CA VAL A 10 -8.59 -0.33 -2.78
C VAL A 10 -10.04 0.12 -2.63
N ALA A 11 -10.81 -0.51 -1.74
CA ALA A 11 -12.20 -0.12 -1.49
C ALA A 11 -12.35 1.30 -0.91
N VAL A 12 -11.33 1.83 -0.22
CA VAL A 12 -11.36 3.18 0.39
C VAL A 12 -10.73 4.23 -0.51
N TYR A 13 -9.56 3.94 -1.07
CA TYR A 13 -8.74 4.94 -1.76
C TYR A 13 -8.80 4.81 -3.28
N GLY A 14 -9.47 3.78 -3.81
CA GLY A 14 -9.42 3.42 -5.22
C GLY A 14 -8.16 2.62 -5.58
N GLY A 15 -8.26 1.87 -6.67
CA GLY A 15 -7.15 1.10 -7.25
C GLY A 15 -6.46 1.83 -8.40
N GLY A 16 -5.60 1.13 -9.12
CA GLY A 16 -4.80 1.65 -10.23
C GLY A 16 -3.31 1.34 -10.14
N GLY A 17 -2.66 1.30 -11.30
CA GLY A 17 -1.22 1.09 -11.41
C GLY A 17 -0.78 -0.33 -11.02
N THR A 18 0.50 -0.47 -10.67
CA THR A 18 1.05 -1.78 -10.26
C THR A 18 0.61 -2.09 -8.82
N PHE A 19 -0.01 -3.25 -8.59
CA PHE A 19 -0.57 -3.68 -7.30
C PHE A 19 -1.70 -2.80 -6.75
N GLU A 20 -2.49 -2.13 -7.60
CA GLU A 20 -3.65 -1.33 -7.18
C GLU A 20 -3.32 -0.26 -6.11
N ALA A 21 -2.11 0.28 -6.17
CA ALA A 21 -1.54 1.13 -5.12
C ALA A 21 -1.70 2.63 -5.38
N ASP A 22 -2.09 3.04 -6.60
CA ASP A 22 -2.07 4.44 -7.02
C ASP A 22 -2.98 5.32 -6.16
N GLY A 23 -4.20 4.86 -5.84
CA GLY A 23 -5.13 5.61 -5.00
C GLY A 23 -4.57 5.87 -3.59
N LEU A 24 -3.94 4.84 -2.99
CA LEU A 24 -3.26 5.01 -1.70
C LEU A 24 -2.05 5.95 -1.82
N SER A 25 -1.25 5.82 -2.89
CA SER A 25 -0.08 6.67 -3.09
C SER A 25 -0.48 8.14 -3.22
N GLN A 26 -1.50 8.46 -4.02
CA GLN A 26 -2.01 9.82 -4.20
C GLN A 26 -2.55 10.41 -2.89
N ALA A 27 -3.22 9.60 -2.06
CA ALA A 27 -3.79 10.07 -0.80
C ALA A 27 -2.75 10.40 0.29
N PHE A 28 -1.57 9.75 0.25
CA PHE A 28 -0.56 9.81 1.31
C PHE A 28 0.84 10.26 0.86
N GLY A 29 1.02 10.57 -0.42
CA GLY A 29 2.33 10.88 -1.01
C GLY A 29 3.26 9.66 -1.08
N GLY A 30 2.68 8.45 -1.15
CA GLY A 30 3.41 7.19 -1.21
C GLY A 30 2.68 6.00 -0.62
N ALA A 31 3.06 4.81 -1.06
CA ALA A 31 2.48 3.54 -0.66
C ALA A 31 3.58 2.46 -0.50
N ALA A 32 3.32 1.50 0.39
CA ALA A 32 4.16 0.34 0.63
C ALA A 32 3.33 -0.93 0.43
N ILE A 33 3.80 -1.83 -0.43
CA ILE A 33 3.14 -3.08 -0.77
C ILE A 33 3.95 -4.25 -0.24
N PHE A 34 3.29 -5.11 0.52
CA PHE A 34 3.84 -6.31 1.10
C PHE A 34 3.14 -7.52 0.53
N ARG A 35 3.88 -8.57 0.22
CA ARG A 35 3.33 -9.85 -0.18
C ARG A 35 3.81 -10.92 0.78
N ASN A 36 2.87 -11.71 1.29
CA ASN A 36 3.19 -12.94 1.99
C ASN A 36 3.45 -14.02 0.94
N ASP A 37 4.70 -14.50 0.84
CA ASP A 37 5.08 -15.48 -0.19
C ASP A 37 4.43 -16.86 0.04
N ALA A 38 4.13 -17.22 1.29
CA ALA A 38 3.54 -18.50 1.64
C ALA A 38 2.05 -18.59 1.26
N THR A 39 1.31 -17.49 1.39
CA THR A 39 -0.14 -17.44 1.17
C THR A 39 -0.54 -16.66 -0.08
N GLY A 40 0.39 -15.92 -0.67
CA GLY A 40 0.11 -14.98 -1.76
C GLY A 40 -0.65 -13.71 -1.34
N ALA A 41 -0.97 -13.54 -0.05
CA ALA A 41 -1.73 -12.39 0.41
C ALA A 41 -0.96 -11.08 0.23
N ILE A 42 -1.66 -10.05 -0.28
CA ILE A 42 -1.09 -8.73 -0.55
C ILE A 42 -1.66 -7.71 0.45
N PHE A 43 -0.77 -6.89 1.00
CA PHE A 43 -1.08 -5.84 1.95
C PHE A 43 -0.54 -4.51 1.42
N ALA A 44 -1.29 -3.45 1.65
CA ALA A 44 -0.88 -2.09 1.30
C ALA A 44 -0.86 -1.22 2.56
N GLY A 45 0.06 -0.26 2.62
CA GLY A 45 0.24 0.58 3.80
C GLY A 45 1.08 1.82 3.57
N VAL A 46 1.27 2.58 4.64
CA VAL A 46 1.94 3.88 4.63
C VAL A 46 3.04 3.98 5.69
N TRP A 47 4.09 4.74 5.35
CA TRP A 47 5.21 5.04 6.23
C TRP A 47 4.98 6.31 7.07
N GLY A 48 5.72 6.43 8.18
CA GLY A 48 5.65 7.61 9.05
C GLY A 48 4.49 7.59 10.07
N ALA A 49 4.73 8.15 11.26
CA ALA A 49 3.76 8.12 12.36
C ALA A 49 2.48 8.93 12.06
N ARG A 50 2.61 10.06 11.36
CA ARG A 50 1.49 10.93 10.98
C ARG A 50 0.56 10.23 9.99
N ASN A 51 1.10 9.75 8.87
CA ASN A 51 0.33 9.02 7.86
C ASN A 51 -0.25 7.72 8.43
N ALA A 52 0.52 6.97 9.22
CA ALA A 52 0.00 5.78 9.89
C ALA A 52 -1.16 6.08 10.85
N SER A 53 -1.19 7.24 11.51
CA SER A 53 -2.30 7.62 12.38
C SER A 53 -3.54 8.03 11.59
N ARG A 54 -3.36 8.79 10.51
CA ARG A 54 -4.44 9.17 9.59
C ARG A 54 -5.05 7.95 8.88
N PHE A 55 -4.22 7.09 8.30
CA PHE A 55 -4.63 5.86 7.63
C PHE A 55 -5.47 4.94 8.52
N ARG A 56 -5.04 4.75 9.79
CA ARG A 56 -5.80 3.94 10.75
C ARG A 56 -7.17 4.54 11.09
N ARG A 57 -7.27 5.87 11.11
CA ARG A 57 -8.54 6.56 11.36
C ARG A 57 -9.48 6.37 10.17
N GLU A 58 -9.01 6.73 8.97
CA GLU A 58 -9.82 6.67 7.75
C GLU A 58 -10.28 5.25 7.44
N ILE A 59 -9.41 4.23 7.48
CA ILE A 59 -9.85 2.85 7.21
C ILE A 59 -10.92 2.36 8.20
N ARG A 60 -10.81 2.72 9.48
CA ARG A 60 -11.80 2.31 10.50
C ARG A 60 -13.15 3.00 10.33
N GLU A 61 -13.17 4.19 9.76
CA GLU A 61 -14.42 4.92 9.46
C GLU A 61 -15.18 4.23 8.32
N HIS A 62 -14.48 3.55 7.40
CA HIS A 62 -15.09 2.89 6.25
C HIS A 62 -15.38 1.40 6.47
N MET A 63 -14.68 0.72 7.40
CA MET A 63 -14.85 -0.71 7.64
C MET A 63 -14.21 -1.15 8.96
N ASP A 64 -14.77 -2.21 9.55
CA ASP A 64 -14.18 -2.86 10.71
C ASP A 64 -12.96 -3.70 10.29
N VAL A 65 -11.79 -3.05 10.23
CA VAL A 65 -10.54 -3.67 9.76
C VAL A 65 -9.60 -3.95 10.91
N VAL A 66 -9.13 -5.21 10.96
CA VAL A 66 -7.99 -5.62 11.78
C VAL A 66 -6.71 -5.03 11.16
N LEU A 67 -6.38 -3.80 11.58
CA LEU A 67 -5.13 -3.15 11.24
C LEU A 67 -3.97 -3.87 11.93
N ARG A 68 -3.07 -4.46 11.14
CA ARG A 68 -1.87 -5.12 11.66
C ARG A 68 -0.80 -4.07 11.94
N ARG A 69 -0.33 -4.00 13.18
CA ARG A 69 0.76 -3.11 13.64
C ARG A 69 2.15 -3.67 13.33
N GLU A 70 2.25 -4.97 13.15
CA GLU A 70 3.48 -5.67 12.75
C GLU A 70 3.36 -6.13 11.30
N VAL A 71 4.49 -6.07 10.57
CA VAL A 71 4.59 -6.64 9.23
C VAL A 71 4.30 -8.14 9.40
N PRO A 72 3.27 -8.71 8.73
CA PRO A 72 3.14 -10.17 8.64
C PRO A 72 4.46 -10.73 8.09
N ASP A 73 4.69 -12.04 8.16
CA ASP A 73 5.84 -12.65 7.47
C ASP A 73 5.69 -12.47 5.94
N ALA A 74 6.01 -11.27 5.48
CA ALA A 74 5.60 -10.68 4.22
C ALA A 74 6.72 -9.74 3.80
N ARG A 75 7.24 -9.99 2.60
CA ARG A 75 8.33 -9.20 2.04
C ARG A 75 7.76 -7.92 1.44
N LEU A 76 8.50 -6.82 1.58
CA LEU A 76 8.22 -5.60 0.84
C LEU A 76 8.49 -5.89 -0.64
N VAL A 77 7.47 -5.75 -1.49
CA VAL A 77 7.56 -6.01 -2.93
C VAL A 77 7.63 -4.71 -3.73
N LEU A 78 6.98 -3.66 -3.24
CA LEU A 78 6.99 -2.35 -3.88
C LEU A 78 6.94 -1.25 -2.81
N TRP A 79 7.75 -0.21 -3.01
CA TRP A 79 7.57 1.06 -2.33
C TRP A 79 7.56 2.16 -3.38
N SER A 80 6.63 3.10 -3.22
CA SER A 80 6.60 4.33 -3.99
C SER A 80 6.45 5.49 -3.04
N ALA A 81 7.25 6.53 -3.24
CA ALA A 81 7.09 7.84 -2.63
C ALA A 81 6.80 8.83 -3.75
N GLU A 82 5.85 9.74 -3.55
CA GLU A 82 5.60 10.82 -4.49
C GLU A 82 6.81 11.79 -4.42
N GLY A 83 7.77 11.53 -5.31
CA GLY A 83 9.11 12.13 -5.30
C GLY A 83 10.15 11.26 -6.01
N GLU A 84 9.98 9.94 -6.01
CA GLU A 84 10.72 9.03 -6.88
C GLU A 84 9.81 8.64 -8.05
N ARG A 85 10.11 9.21 -9.23
CA ARG A 85 9.54 8.72 -10.50
C ARG A 85 9.64 7.19 -10.50
N PRO A 86 8.60 6.46 -10.94
CA PRO A 86 8.74 5.04 -11.22
C PRO A 86 9.96 4.89 -12.13
N LEU A 87 10.92 4.03 -11.74
CA LEU A 87 11.92 3.51 -12.67
C LEU A 87 11.12 2.85 -13.79
N GLN A 88 10.92 3.62 -14.86
CA GLN A 88 10.31 3.19 -16.09
C GLN A 88 11.02 1.91 -16.48
N ARG A 89 10.30 0.79 -16.48
CA ARG A 89 10.78 -0.40 -17.17
C ARG A 89 11.08 0.04 -18.59
N ARG A 90 12.37 0.09 -18.94
CA ARG A 90 12.79 -0.10 -20.32
C ARG A 90 12.58 -1.58 -20.61
N ASP A 91 11.35 -1.93 -20.97
CA ASP A 91 11.15 -3.02 -21.92
C ASP A 91 11.54 -2.44 -23.29
N GLY A 92 12.40 -3.18 -23.98
CA GLY A 92 13.10 -2.72 -25.18
C GLY A 92 12.31 -2.84 -26.48
N GLU A 93 13.04 -2.45 -27.52
CA GLU A 93 12.93 -2.78 -28.94
C GLU A 93 11.92 -1.99 -29.81
N GLY A 94 12.50 -1.41 -30.86
CA GLY A 94 11.93 -0.57 -31.91
C GLY A 94 13.04 0.17 -32.63
#